data_AF-A0A260M6T1-F1
#
_entry.id   AF-A0A260M6T1-F1
#
_cell.length_a   1.000
_cell.length_b   1.000
_cell.length_c   1.000
_cell.angle_alpha   90.00
_cell.angle_beta   90.00
_cell.angle_gamma   90.00
#
_symmetry.space_group_name_H-M   'P 1'
#
loop_
_entity.id
_entity.type
_entity.pdbx_description
1 polymer ?
#
loop_
_entity_poly.entity_id
_entity_poly.type
_entity_poly.pdbx_seq_one_letter_code
_entity_poly.pdbx_strand_id
1 'polypeptide(L)'
;MSNLCSRFVPGCVEATEKRRSHHAGAFVNVDGLGRDLPFFHVAILQYTEPRVSRRSRYDHHFLDRCRPSDSTGPKGSVVNWLGVAGAAVVYYALGALWFGPLFGRTWDRSIGRDRAQTGGRFPLSYYVVPLCCSAATTIVIALVLDAINADAVVSGVLVGLGVGLASAAASLTNALTPHTPQPFVFGAVTASYHLTGATVAGAVLGVV
;
A
#
# COMPACT_ATOMS: atom_id res chain seq x y z
N MET A 1 -56.94 28.41 25.97
CA MET A 1 -56.91 27.09 26.62
C MET A 1 -55.78 26.32 25.95
N SER A 2 -54.53 26.45 26.43
CA SER A 2 -53.92 25.59 27.47
C SER A 2 -53.73 24.15 26.99
N ASN A 3 -52.61 23.44 27.11
CA ASN A 3 -51.26 23.68 27.62
C ASN A 3 -50.56 22.29 27.59
N LEU A 4 -49.21 22.28 27.61
CA LEU A 4 -48.32 21.22 28.17
C LEU A 4 -48.22 19.88 27.39
N CYS A 5 -47.07 19.21 27.25
CA CYS A 5 -45.82 19.33 28.00
C CYS A 5 -44.64 18.77 27.17
N SER A 6 -43.65 19.62 26.94
CA SER A 6 -42.23 19.27 26.97
C SER A 6 -41.96 18.24 28.08
N ARG A 7 -41.40 17.07 27.73
CA ARG A 7 -40.66 16.24 28.67
C ARG A 7 -39.19 16.24 28.25
N PHE A 8 -38.55 17.32 28.66
CA PHE A 8 -37.20 17.34 29.22
C PHE A 8 -36.75 15.94 29.70
N VAL A 9 -35.71 15.37 29.10
CA VAL A 9 -34.94 14.27 29.68
C VAL A 9 -33.82 14.91 30.50
N PRO A 10 -33.95 15.05 31.84
CA PRO A 10 -33.02 15.79 32.69
C PRO A 10 -31.85 14.90 33.12
N GLY A 11 -31.18 14.25 32.16
CA GLY A 11 -30.11 13.28 32.49
C GLY A 11 -28.89 13.31 31.58
N CYS A 12 -28.98 13.92 30.39
CA CYS A 12 -27.90 13.82 29.41
C CYS A 12 -26.83 14.93 29.54
N VAL A 13 -27.15 16.04 30.20
CA VAL A 13 -26.24 17.21 30.30
C VAL A 13 -25.42 17.20 31.61
N GLU A 14 -25.91 16.55 32.67
CA GLU A 14 -25.29 16.63 33.99
C GLU A 14 -24.10 15.67 34.18
N ALA A 15 -23.94 14.68 33.29
CA ALA A 15 -22.84 13.73 33.35
C ALA A 15 -21.52 14.26 32.73
N THR A 16 -21.57 15.31 31.92
CA THR A 16 -20.37 15.87 31.27
C THR A 16 -19.59 16.84 32.16
N GLU A 17 -20.21 17.42 33.20
CA GLU A 17 -19.57 18.47 33.99
C GLU A 17 -18.90 17.96 35.28
N LYS A 18 -19.35 16.82 35.84
CA LYS A 18 -18.86 16.31 37.13
C LYS A 18 -17.74 15.25 37.05
N ARG A 19 -16.93 15.25 36.00
CA ARG A 19 -15.78 14.32 35.90
C ARG A 19 -14.51 14.99 35.38
N ARG A 20 -14.37 16.29 35.66
CA ARG A 20 -13.15 17.08 35.40
C ARG A 20 -12.43 17.45 36.70
N SER A 21 -12.42 16.55 37.68
CA SER A 21 -11.42 16.61 38.74
C SER A 21 -11.21 15.21 39.27
N HIS A 22 -9.97 14.94 39.69
CA HIS A 22 -9.52 13.78 40.45
C HIS A 22 -8.77 12.64 39.71
N HIS A 23 -7.45 12.70 39.94
CA HIS A 23 -6.47 11.63 40.10
C HIS A 23 -5.68 11.22 38.84
N ALA A 24 -4.44 11.71 38.70
CA ALA A 24 -3.22 11.38 39.46
C ALA A 24 -2.56 10.10 38.90
N GLY A 25 -1.35 10.30 38.38
CA GLY A 25 -0.60 9.31 37.62
C GLY A 25 -0.11 8.12 38.45
N ALA A 26 0.14 7.04 37.74
CA ALA A 26 1.00 5.95 38.18
C ALA A 26 1.94 5.62 37.02
N PHE A 27 3.19 6.06 37.16
CA PHE A 27 4.31 5.67 36.32
C PHE A 27 4.63 4.20 36.60
N VAL A 28 4.71 3.38 35.55
CA VAL A 28 5.44 2.10 35.61
C VAL A 28 6.69 2.28 34.77
N ASN A 29 7.83 2.22 35.46
CA ASN A 29 9.16 2.25 34.89
C ASN A 29 9.42 0.91 34.18
N VAL A 30 9.82 0.98 32.90
CA VAL A 30 10.29 -0.18 32.10
C VAL A 30 11.73 0.09 31.69
N ASP A 31 12.58 0.40 32.66
CA ASP A 31 14.03 0.38 32.50
C ASP A 31 14.50 -1.07 32.40
N GLY A 32 14.60 -1.57 31.17
CA GLY A 32 15.50 -2.68 30.87
C GLY A 32 14.94 -3.82 30.04
N LEU A 33 14.52 -3.57 28.80
CA LEU A 33 14.85 -4.46 27.68
C LEU A 33 14.52 -3.80 26.33
N GLY A 34 15.55 -3.40 25.56
CA GLY A 34 15.42 -3.04 24.14
C GLY A 34 15.82 -1.61 23.78
N ARG A 35 17.04 -1.20 24.14
CA ARG A 35 17.56 0.17 23.97
C ARG A 35 18.13 0.51 22.58
N ASP A 36 18.04 -0.36 21.58
CA ASP A 36 18.94 -0.25 20.40
C ASP A 36 18.29 -0.30 19.00
N LEU A 37 17.00 0.03 18.82
CA LEU A 37 16.42 0.18 17.46
C LEU A 37 15.41 1.34 17.37
N PRO A 38 15.86 2.59 17.09
CA PRO A 38 15.00 3.78 17.10
C PRO A 38 14.01 3.90 15.92
N PHE A 39 14.04 3.01 14.92
CA PHE A 39 13.15 3.13 13.75
C PHE A 39 11.80 2.42 13.87
N PHE A 40 11.71 1.35 14.66
CA PHE A 40 10.47 0.56 14.76
C PHE A 40 9.50 1.02 15.86
N HIS A 41 9.95 1.87 16.78
CA HIS A 41 9.17 2.26 17.96
C HIS A 41 8.06 3.28 17.68
N VAL A 42 8.13 4.05 16.60
CA VAL A 42 7.13 5.09 16.31
C VAL A 42 5.90 4.53 15.58
N ALA A 43 6.06 3.46 14.78
CA ALA A 43 4.95 2.92 13.97
C ALA A 43 4.02 1.98 14.75
N ILE A 44 4.52 1.31 15.80
CA ILE A 44 3.73 0.28 16.52
C ILE A 44 2.82 0.90 17.58
N LEU A 45 3.17 2.05 18.16
CA LEU A 45 2.39 2.66 19.25
C LEU A 45 1.18 3.49 18.81
N GLN A 46 0.99 3.73 17.50
CA GLN A 46 -0.27 4.28 17.00
C GLN A 46 -1.34 3.21 16.71
N TYR A 47 -0.95 1.92 16.75
CA TYR A 47 -1.85 0.80 16.45
C TYR A 47 -2.38 0.08 17.70
N THR A 48 -1.90 0.42 18.90
CA THR A 48 -2.39 -0.17 20.15
C THR A 48 -3.71 0.47 20.60
N GLU A 49 -4.79 -0.03 20.02
CA GLU A 49 -6.15 -0.23 20.55
C GLU A 49 -6.96 0.97 21.09
N PRO A 50 -8.18 1.21 20.59
CA PRO A 50 -9.19 1.93 21.36
C PRO A 50 -9.52 1.11 22.62
N ARG A 51 -9.18 1.64 23.80
CA ARG A 51 -9.46 1.00 25.10
C ARG A 51 -10.99 0.82 25.26
N VAL A 52 -11.50 -0.39 25.00
CA VAL A 52 -12.88 -0.79 25.32
C VAL A 52 -13.06 -0.64 26.83
N SER A 53 -13.84 0.36 27.25
CA SER A 53 -14.29 0.45 28.63
C SER A 53 -15.19 -0.74 28.92
N ARG A 54 -14.95 -1.46 30.03
CA ARG A 54 -15.85 -2.51 30.50
C ARG A 54 -17.23 -1.89 30.76
N ARG A 55 -18.13 -2.01 29.79
CA ARG A 55 -19.52 -1.60 29.91
C ARG A 55 -20.24 -2.60 30.83
N SER A 56 -20.96 -2.05 31.81
CA SER A 56 -21.76 -2.79 32.78
C SER A 56 -22.72 -3.76 32.10
N ARG A 57 -22.83 -4.97 32.65
CA ARG A 57 -23.58 -6.14 32.15
C ARG A 57 -25.12 -5.96 32.06
N TYR A 58 -25.66 -4.76 32.28
CA TYR A 58 -27.11 -4.52 32.39
C TYR A 58 -27.77 -3.82 31.18
N ASP A 59 -27.01 -3.34 30.20
CA ASP A 59 -27.56 -2.53 29.08
C ASP A 59 -27.64 -3.25 27.71
N HIS A 60 -27.52 -4.57 27.65
CA HIS A 60 -27.46 -5.28 26.37
C HIS A 60 -28.79 -5.26 25.60
N HIS A 61 -29.95 -5.29 26.30
CA HIS A 61 -31.26 -5.36 25.64
C HIS A 61 -31.69 -4.07 24.91
N PHE A 62 -31.17 -2.92 25.32
CA PHE A 62 -31.51 -1.63 24.72
C PHE A 62 -30.61 -1.30 23.52
N LEU A 63 -29.34 -1.69 23.58
CA LEU A 63 -28.36 -1.40 22.52
C LEU A 63 -28.48 -2.32 21.31
N ASP A 64 -29.00 -3.55 21.48
CA ASP A 64 -29.26 -4.46 20.37
C ASP A 64 -30.39 -3.99 19.46
N ARG A 65 -31.32 -3.17 19.98
CA ARG A 65 -32.48 -2.68 19.22
C ARG A 65 -32.16 -1.50 18.28
N CYS A 66 -31.02 -0.84 18.50
CA CYS A 66 -30.55 0.27 17.67
C CYS A 66 -29.44 -0.13 16.71
N ARG A 67 -29.10 -1.43 16.60
CA ARG A 67 -28.13 -1.89 15.61
C ARG A 67 -28.78 -1.78 14.22
N PRO A 68 -28.33 -0.87 13.35
CA PRO A 68 -28.74 -0.90 11.96
C PRO A 68 -28.33 -2.27 11.43
N SER A 69 -29.24 -2.97 10.77
CA SER A 69 -28.90 -4.16 9.99
C SER A 69 -28.13 -3.71 8.75
N ASP A 70 -26.90 -3.22 8.94
CA ASP A 70 -25.97 -2.99 7.86
C ASP A 70 -25.61 -4.35 7.29
N SER A 71 -26.32 -4.71 6.24
CA SER A 71 -26.13 -5.88 5.40
C SER A 71 -24.93 -5.71 4.48
N THR A 72 -23.83 -5.18 5.02
CA THR A 72 -22.51 -5.32 4.42
C THR A 72 -21.70 -6.21 5.35
N GLY A 73 -22.03 -7.50 5.35
CA GLY A 73 -21.06 -8.50 5.77
C GLY A 73 -19.75 -8.30 4.99
N PRO A 74 -18.60 -8.72 5.53
CA PRO A 74 -17.32 -8.55 4.84
C PRO A 74 -17.47 -9.04 3.40
N LYS A 75 -17.29 -8.15 2.42
CA LYS A 75 -17.12 -8.55 1.02
C LYS A 75 -15.95 -9.53 1.07
N GLY A 76 -16.19 -10.81 0.79
CA GLY A 76 -15.12 -11.79 0.70
C GLY A 76 -14.23 -11.33 -0.44
N SER A 77 -13.10 -10.70 -0.11
CA SER A 77 -12.19 -10.11 -1.07
C SER A 77 -11.31 -11.26 -1.59
N VAL A 78 -11.69 -11.78 -2.76
CA VAL A 78 -11.00 -12.89 -3.41
C VAL A 78 -10.19 -12.29 -4.55
N VAL A 79 -8.88 -12.20 -4.34
CA VAL A 79 -7.93 -11.76 -5.38
C VAL A 79 -8.12 -12.60 -6.65
N ASN A 80 -8.37 -11.92 -7.77
CA ASN A 80 -8.45 -12.55 -9.09
C ASN A 80 -7.04 -12.95 -9.58
N TRP A 81 -6.62 -14.17 -9.25
CA TRP A 81 -5.28 -14.68 -9.60
C TRP A 81 -5.02 -14.74 -11.12
N LEU A 82 -6.06 -14.92 -11.94
CA LEU A 82 -5.90 -14.86 -13.39
C LEU A 82 -5.61 -13.43 -13.85
N GLY A 83 -6.29 -12.44 -13.25
CA GLY A 83 -6.01 -11.02 -13.44
C GLY A 83 -4.58 -10.65 -13.02
N VAL A 84 -4.11 -11.18 -11.89
CA VAL A 84 -2.72 -11.00 -11.42
C VAL A 84 -1.70 -11.56 -12.43
N ALA A 85 -1.91 -12.80 -12.89
CA ALA A 85 -1.04 -13.40 -13.89
C ALA A 85 -1.04 -12.59 -15.21
N GLY A 86 -2.21 -12.12 -15.66
CA GLY A 86 -2.34 -11.26 -16.84
C GLY A 86 -1.59 -9.93 -16.68
N ALA A 87 -1.77 -9.25 -15.54
CA ALA A 87 -1.07 -7.99 -15.25
C ALA A 87 0.45 -8.19 -15.16
N ALA A 88 0.92 -9.30 -14.60
CA ALA A 88 2.34 -9.64 -14.54
C ALA A 88 2.94 -9.80 -15.95
N VAL A 89 2.24 -10.51 -16.84
CA VAL A 89 2.65 -10.69 -18.23
C VAL A 89 2.65 -9.35 -18.99
N VAL A 90 1.64 -8.50 -18.79
CA VAL A 90 1.59 -7.16 -19.40
C VAL A 90 2.78 -6.31 -18.95
N TYR A 91 3.08 -6.29 -17.65
CA TYR A 91 4.22 -5.55 -17.12
C TYR A 91 5.55 -6.10 -17.68
N TYR A 92 5.72 -7.42 -17.70
CA TYR A 92 6.92 -8.05 -18.25
C TYR A 92 7.10 -7.77 -19.76
N ALA A 93 6.02 -7.91 -20.54
CA ALA A 93 6.02 -7.64 -21.97
C ALA A 93 6.32 -6.16 -22.28
N LEU A 94 5.82 -5.25 -21.44
CA LEU A 94 6.19 -3.84 -21.52
C LEU A 94 7.70 -3.67 -21.34
N GLY A 95 8.35 -4.44 -20.46
CA GLY A 95 9.81 -4.43 -20.32
C GLY A 95 10.54 -4.82 -21.60
N ALA A 96 10.08 -5.89 -22.27
CA ALA A 96 10.63 -6.29 -23.57
C ALA A 96 10.48 -5.18 -24.63
N LEU A 97 9.32 -4.50 -24.65
CA LEU A 97 9.08 -3.36 -25.53
C LEU A 97 9.96 -2.14 -25.17
N TRP A 98 10.13 -1.87 -23.87
CA TRP A 98 10.85 -0.71 -23.34
C TRP A 98 12.36 -0.81 -23.59
N PHE A 99 12.98 -1.92 -23.18
CA PHE A 99 14.42 -2.15 -23.32
C PHE A 99 14.83 -2.77 -24.66
N GLY A 100 13.83 -3.08 -25.51
CA GLY A 100 14.02 -3.48 -26.90
C GLY A 100 13.89 -2.28 -27.85
N PRO A 101 12.78 -2.16 -28.60
CA PRO A 101 12.64 -1.18 -29.67
C PRO A 101 12.52 0.28 -29.21
N LEU A 102 11.95 0.56 -28.03
CA LEU A 102 11.70 1.95 -27.61
C LEU A 102 12.98 2.64 -27.13
N PHE A 103 13.60 2.10 -26.07
CA PHE A 103 14.74 2.71 -25.38
C PHE A 103 15.96 1.79 -25.29
N GLY A 104 15.98 0.66 -25.98
CA GLY A 104 17.07 -0.33 -25.87
C GLY A 104 18.45 0.25 -26.18
N ARG A 105 18.58 1.03 -27.25
CA ARG A 105 19.86 1.71 -27.60
C ARG A 105 20.32 2.70 -26.53
N THR A 106 19.38 3.45 -25.96
CA THR A 106 19.66 4.40 -24.89
C THR A 106 20.09 3.69 -23.61
N TRP A 107 19.40 2.59 -23.26
CA TRP A 107 19.73 1.75 -22.13
C TRP A 107 21.11 1.09 -22.29
N ASP A 108 21.38 0.48 -23.44
CA ASP A 108 22.69 -0.16 -23.74
C ASP A 108 23.84 0.82 -23.56
N ARG A 109 23.72 2.02 -24.14
CA ARG A 109 24.70 3.11 -23.98
C ARG A 109 24.87 3.49 -22.51
N SER A 110 23.78 3.53 -21.74
CA SER A 110 23.82 3.95 -20.35
C SER A 110 24.59 3.00 -19.43
N ILE A 111 24.58 1.70 -19.76
CA ILE A 111 25.33 0.65 -19.06
C ILE A 111 26.66 0.30 -19.74
N GLY A 112 27.06 1.03 -20.80
CA GLY A 112 28.29 0.77 -21.54
C GLY A 112 28.30 -0.56 -22.29
N ARG A 113 27.13 -1.11 -22.64
CA ARG A 113 26.99 -2.38 -23.35
C ARG A 113 26.89 -2.14 -24.85
N ASP A 114 27.54 -2.99 -25.62
CA ASP A 114 27.37 -3.06 -27.08
C ASP A 114 26.79 -4.43 -27.45
N ARG A 115 25.53 -4.43 -27.91
CA ARG A 115 24.82 -5.67 -28.31
C ARG A 115 25.45 -6.34 -29.54
N ALA A 116 26.19 -5.61 -30.38
CA ALA A 116 26.86 -6.19 -31.54
C ALA A 116 27.98 -7.15 -31.11
N GLN A 117 28.64 -6.86 -29.99
CA GLN A 117 29.74 -7.68 -29.46
C GLN A 117 29.27 -8.98 -28.79
N THR A 118 27.99 -9.07 -28.42
CA THR A 118 27.44 -10.20 -27.64
C THR A 118 26.44 -11.05 -28.44
N GLY A 119 26.34 -10.82 -29.75
CA GLY A 119 25.32 -11.45 -30.59
C GLY A 119 23.88 -11.11 -30.15
N GLY A 120 23.70 -9.98 -29.46
CA GLY A 120 22.39 -9.48 -29.01
C GLY A 120 21.72 -10.26 -27.88
N ARG A 121 22.38 -11.27 -27.30
CA ARG A 121 21.77 -12.13 -26.26
C ARG A 121 22.27 -11.77 -24.87
N PHE A 122 21.34 -11.76 -23.92
CA PHE A 122 21.62 -11.67 -22.49
C PHE A 122 21.55 -13.06 -21.84
N PRO A 123 22.17 -13.26 -20.65
CA PRO A 123 22.02 -14.51 -19.91
C PRO A 123 20.55 -14.76 -19.55
N LEU A 124 20.16 -16.02 -19.35
CA LEU A 124 18.76 -16.40 -19.05
C LEU A 124 18.17 -15.63 -17.84
N SER A 125 19.01 -15.35 -16.84
CA SER A 125 18.63 -14.56 -15.67
C SER A 125 18.07 -13.17 -16.02
N TYR A 126 18.54 -12.56 -17.12
CA TYR A 126 18.05 -11.28 -17.61
C TYR A 126 16.57 -11.32 -18.04
N TYR A 127 16.05 -12.51 -18.35
CA TYR A 127 14.65 -12.68 -18.76
C TYR A 127 13.79 -13.22 -17.62
N VAL A 128 14.32 -14.15 -16.81
CA VAL A 128 13.55 -14.82 -15.74
C VAL A 128 13.38 -13.91 -14.53
N VAL A 129 14.42 -13.18 -14.12
CA VAL A 129 14.34 -12.33 -12.93
C VAL A 129 13.31 -11.22 -13.10
N PRO A 130 13.26 -10.47 -14.22
CA PRO A 130 12.22 -9.46 -14.39
C PRO A 130 10.81 -10.04 -14.44
N LEU A 131 10.61 -11.24 -14.98
CA LEU A 131 9.29 -11.90 -14.97
C LEU A 131 8.83 -12.18 -13.53
N CYS A 132 9.71 -12.75 -12.71
CA CYS A 132 9.43 -13.01 -11.30
C CYS A 132 9.19 -11.72 -10.52
N CYS A 133 9.99 -10.67 -10.76
CA CYS A 133 9.81 -9.36 -10.12
C CYS A 133 8.50 -8.70 -10.55
N SER A 134 8.15 -8.73 -11.85
CA SER A 134 6.86 -8.24 -12.34
C SER A 134 5.69 -8.97 -11.66
N ALA A 135 5.75 -10.30 -11.55
CA ALA A 135 4.75 -11.08 -10.84
C ALA A 135 4.64 -10.66 -9.37
N ALA A 136 5.77 -10.58 -8.65
CA ALA A 136 5.79 -10.13 -7.26
C ALA A 136 5.19 -8.72 -7.08
N THR A 137 5.56 -7.77 -7.94
CA THR A 137 5.01 -6.41 -7.91
C THR A 137 3.50 -6.42 -8.15
N THR A 138 3.00 -7.19 -9.12
CA THR A 138 1.55 -7.27 -9.37
C THR A 138 0.77 -7.95 -8.25
N ILE A 139 1.36 -8.94 -7.58
CA ILE A 139 0.78 -9.55 -6.38
C ILE A 139 0.63 -8.49 -5.29
N VAL A 140 1.68 -7.69 -5.03
CA VAL A 140 1.61 -6.61 -4.03
C VAL A 140 0.52 -5.60 -4.38
N ILE A 141 0.42 -5.16 -5.65
CA ILE A 141 -0.62 -4.23 -6.08
C ILE A 141 -2.02 -4.83 -5.84
N ALA A 142 -2.23 -6.09 -6.22
CA ALA A 142 -3.51 -6.77 -6.04
C ALA A 142 -3.89 -6.91 -4.56
N LEU A 143 -2.94 -7.29 -3.70
CA LEU A 143 -3.15 -7.37 -2.26
C LEU A 143 -3.48 -6.00 -1.64
N VAL A 144 -2.86 -4.93 -2.12
CA VAL A 144 -3.18 -3.58 -1.65
C VAL A 144 -4.60 -3.18 -2.08
N LEU A 145 -5.00 -3.45 -3.32
CA LEU A 145 -6.35 -3.16 -3.82
C LEU A 145 -7.41 -3.94 -3.05
N ASP A 146 -7.14 -5.22 -2.76
CA ASP A 146 -7.99 -6.10 -1.95
C ASP A 146 -8.12 -5.56 -0.52
N ALA A 147 -7.01 -5.19 0.12
CA ALA A 147 -6.98 -4.67 1.49
C ALA A 147 -7.77 -3.36 1.65
N ILE A 148 -7.78 -2.50 0.63
CA ILE A 148 -8.55 -1.25 0.64
C ILE A 148 -9.98 -1.41 0.07
N ASN A 149 -10.39 -2.63 -0.29
CA ASN A 149 -11.68 -2.94 -0.92
C ASN A 149 -11.96 -2.05 -2.16
N ALA A 150 -10.95 -1.79 -2.98
CA ALA A 150 -11.08 -0.99 -4.19
C ALA A 150 -11.31 -1.84 -5.44
N ASP A 151 -12.36 -1.53 -6.18
CA ASP A 151 -12.83 -2.23 -7.39
C ASP A 151 -12.89 -1.32 -8.63
N ALA A 152 -12.08 -0.26 -8.65
CA ALA A 152 -12.08 0.74 -9.71
C ALA A 152 -10.70 0.92 -10.36
N VAL A 153 -10.69 1.13 -11.68
CA VAL A 153 -9.49 1.40 -12.49
C VAL A 153 -8.68 2.57 -11.91
N VAL A 154 -9.35 3.62 -11.46
CA VAL A 154 -8.69 4.80 -10.86
C VAL A 154 -7.89 4.41 -9.61
N SER A 155 -8.46 3.59 -8.73
CA SER A 155 -7.75 3.08 -7.55
C SER A 155 -6.56 2.21 -7.95
N GLY A 156 -6.74 1.36 -8.97
CA GLY A 156 -5.67 0.56 -9.57
C GLY A 156 -4.51 1.41 -10.08
N VAL A 157 -4.81 2.48 -10.84
CA VAL A 157 -3.83 3.45 -11.34
C VAL A 157 -3.10 4.14 -10.18
N LEU A 158 -3.81 4.60 -9.14
CA LEU A 158 -3.20 5.29 -8.01
C LEU A 158 -2.28 4.38 -7.19
N VAL A 159 -2.70 3.14 -6.91
CA VAL A 159 -1.86 2.14 -6.23
C VAL A 159 -0.64 1.81 -7.09
N GLY A 160 -0.86 1.56 -8.39
CA GLY A 160 0.21 1.30 -9.37
C GLY A 160 1.21 2.45 -9.46
N LEU A 161 0.76 3.71 -9.45
CA LEU A 161 1.60 4.90 -9.40
C LEU A 161 2.43 4.96 -8.12
N GLY A 162 1.83 4.66 -6.96
CA GLY A 162 2.55 4.64 -5.68
C GLY A 162 3.66 3.59 -5.66
N VAL A 163 3.36 2.36 -6.05
CA VAL A 163 4.33 1.26 -6.14
C VAL A 163 5.39 1.55 -7.20
N GLY A 164 4.97 2.11 -8.34
CA GLY A 164 5.85 2.53 -9.43
C GLY A 164 6.82 3.62 -9.02
N LEU A 165 6.35 4.62 -8.27
CA LEU A 165 7.17 5.73 -7.77
C LEU A 165 8.21 5.24 -6.75
N ALA A 166 7.83 4.35 -5.84
CA ALA A 166 8.77 3.73 -4.90
C ALA A 166 9.85 2.93 -5.65
N SER A 167 9.45 2.15 -6.65
CA SER A 167 10.36 1.36 -7.49
C SER A 167 11.28 2.26 -8.35
N ALA A 168 10.75 3.37 -8.85
CA ALA A 168 11.47 4.38 -9.61
C ALA A 168 12.53 5.08 -8.75
N ALA A 169 12.18 5.47 -7.52
CA ALA A 169 13.11 6.06 -6.56
C ALA A 169 14.26 5.09 -6.24
N ALA A 170 13.95 3.82 -5.93
CA ALA A 170 14.97 2.80 -5.70
C ALA A 170 15.88 2.58 -6.91
N SER A 171 15.31 2.59 -8.13
CA SER A 171 16.08 2.44 -9.37
C SER A 171 17.03 3.60 -9.60
N LEU A 172 16.60 4.83 -9.31
CA LEU A 172 17.44 6.02 -9.42
C LEU A 172 18.57 6.01 -8.36
N THR A 173 18.30 5.56 -7.14
CA THR A 173 19.35 5.37 -6.13
C THR A 173 20.38 4.35 -6.60
N ASN A 174 19.94 3.20 -7.12
CA ASN A 174 20.84 2.15 -7.62
C ASN A 174 21.64 2.61 -8.85
N ALA A 175 21.10 3.52 -9.66
CA ALA A 175 21.78 4.09 -10.81
C ALA A 175 23.08 4.82 -10.45
N LEU A 176 23.13 5.46 -9.28
CA LEU A 176 24.27 6.27 -8.82
C LEU A 176 25.46 5.43 -8.32
N THR A 177 25.41 4.10 -8.48
CA THR A 177 26.53 3.19 -8.20
C THR A 177 27.77 3.59 -9.02
N PRO A 178 29.00 3.55 -8.46
CA PRO A 178 30.21 4.03 -9.13
C PRO A 178 30.56 3.36 -10.47
N HIS A 179 29.96 2.20 -10.76
CA HIS A 179 30.23 1.41 -11.96
C HIS A 179 29.27 1.69 -13.12
N THR A 180 28.24 2.52 -12.93
CA THR A 180 27.27 2.88 -13.98
C THR A 180 27.82 4.00 -14.86
N PRO A 181 28.10 3.79 -16.17
CA PRO A 181 28.74 4.81 -17.01
C PRO A 181 27.93 6.09 -17.19
N GLN A 182 26.61 5.99 -17.37
CA GLN A 182 25.72 7.15 -17.50
C GLN A 182 24.57 7.03 -16.49
N PRO A 183 24.80 7.35 -15.20
CA PRO A 183 23.88 7.04 -14.12
C PRO A 183 22.52 7.72 -14.29
N PHE A 184 22.48 8.99 -14.71
CA PHE A 184 21.20 9.70 -14.89
C PHE A 184 20.40 9.17 -16.09
N VAL A 185 21.07 8.72 -17.16
CA VAL A 185 20.39 8.12 -18.32
C VAL A 185 19.83 6.75 -17.96
N PHE A 186 20.65 5.91 -17.31
CA PHE A 186 20.23 4.61 -16.80
C PHE A 186 19.05 4.76 -15.82
N GLY A 187 19.18 5.70 -14.89
CA GLY A 187 18.15 6.04 -13.90
C GLY A 187 16.86 6.48 -14.57
N ALA A 188 16.91 7.43 -15.50
CA ALA A 188 15.73 7.92 -16.21
C ALA A 188 15.01 6.79 -16.98
N VAL A 189 15.74 5.96 -17.72
CA VAL A 189 15.14 4.87 -18.52
C VAL A 189 14.54 3.78 -17.62
N THR A 190 15.26 3.37 -16.57
CA THR A 190 14.84 2.27 -15.69
C THR A 190 13.75 2.71 -14.72
N ALA A 191 13.85 3.92 -14.16
CA ALA A 191 12.85 4.45 -13.24
C ALA A 191 11.52 4.72 -13.96
N SER A 192 11.56 5.30 -15.17
CA SER A 192 10.34 5.51 -15.96
C SER A 192 9.67 4.19 -16.36
N TYR A 193 10.45 3.16 -16.70
CA TYR A 193 9.91 1.81 -16.93
C TYR A 193 9.12 1.30 -15.72
N HIS A 194 9.69 1.36 -14.52
CA HIS A 194 9.01 0.84 -13.33
C HIS A 194 7.79 1.66 -12.95
N LEU A 195 7.87 2.98 -13.10
CA LEU A 195 6.72 3.87 -12.89
C LEU A 195 5.58 3.52 -13.85
N THR A 196 5.86 3.48 -15.16
CA THR A 196 4.85 3.20 -16.18
C THR A 196 4.32 1.78 -16.08
N GLY A 197 5.19 0.79 -15.89
CA GLY A 197 4.79 -0.62 -15.85
C GLY A 197 3.96 -0.98 -14.62
N ALA A 198 4.32 -0.48 -13.44
CA ALA A 198 3.49 -0.66 -12.24
C ALA A 198 2.14 0.07 -12.37
N THR A 199 2.11 1.25 -12.98
CA THR A 199 0.86 1.99 -13.26
C THR A 199 -0.06 1.22 -14.21
N VAL A 200 0.49 0.71 -15.31
CA VAL A 200 -0.27 -0.10 -16.28
C VAL A 200 -0.77 -1.39 -15.63
N ALA A 201 0.07 -2.08 -14.85
CA ALA A 201 -0.35 -3.28 -14.13
C ALA A 201 -1.48 -3.01 -13.13
N GLY A 202 -1.38 -1.91 -12.39
CA GLY A 202 -2.45 -1.46 -11.49
C GLY A 202 -3.74 -1.12 -12.24
N ALA A 203 -3.65 -0.46 -13.39
CA ALA A 203 -4.81 -0.19 -14.23
C ALA A 203 -5.50 -1.49 -14.70
N VAL A 204 -4.72 -2.49 -15.16
CA VAL A 204 -5.24 -3.80 -15.55
C VAL A 204 -5.93 -4.48 -14.38
N LEU A 205 -5.32 -4.47 -13.19
CA LEU A 205 -5.90 -5.06 -11.99
C LEU A 205 -7.18 -4.35 -11.54
N GLY A 206 -7.29 -3.03 -11.73
CA GLY A 206 -8.50 -2.28 -11.39
C GLY A 206 -9.67 -2.49 -12.36
N VAL A 207 -9.47 -3.23 -13.46
CA VAL A 207 -10.55 -3.61 -14.41
C VAL A 207 -11.16 -4.97 -14.06
N VAL A 208 -10.44 -5.84 -13.36
CA VAL A 208 -10.72 -7.29 -13.26
C VAL A 208 -11.03 -7.78 -11.86
#